data_AF-A0A7Y5SQA7-F1
#
_entry.id   AF-A0A7Y5SQA7-F1
#
_cell.length_a   1.000
_cell.length_b   1.000
_cell.length_c   1.000
_cell.angle_alpha   90.00
_cell.angle_beta   90.00
_cell.angle_gamma   90.00
#
_symmetry.space_group_name_H-M   'P 1'
#
loop_
_entity.id
_entity.type
_entity.pdbx_description
1 polymer ?
#
loop_
_entity_poly.entity_id
_entity_poly.type
_entity_poly.pdbx_seq_one_letter_code
_entity_poly.pdbx_strand_id
1 'polypeptide(L)'
;MSEHDETLRKALEENARLRSEWEESLRENASAEYSRHLRTAERVYWVYALVCVVLGVAAIRGFFFAAAPDTKTMIGCAVVILVIYETTVLMKLWFAMAAMKMTVLKDLKLLRLEVARLGEAAGVQRAAGPTVQYEPVRGASKWERRFWFAACLVAAIATSSWTAREFARGGAWLVDATTVTLEADGSATSVTEIEHPYQSRLLVSKEFPYYAPKGTKIRFVDPQGEEMPVKITETSGHTRHDVTLTDAVFANGMMRYTRISETPKAAARENGVWKYQSDFMYSKPENRFNVTVRLPKGAELVSAEPAPTLQSEQDGRTTVQFRGSRAKNERFAYAVKYEVNEN
;
A
#
# COMPACT_ATOMS: atom_id res chain seq x y z
N MET A 1 64.67 55.40 -33.44
CA MET A 1 63.53 54.44 -33.37
C MET A 1 62.49 54.93 -34.35
N SER A 2 62.19 54.12 -35.35
CA SER A 2 61.38 54.52 -36.51
C SER A 2 59.89 54.40 -36.20
N GLU A 3 59.03 55.24 -36.80
CA GLU A 3 57.57 55.10 -36.73
C GLU A 3 57.09 53.69 -37.16
N HIS A 4 57.92 52.99 -37.93
CA HIS A 4 57.67 51.61 -38.36
C HIS A 4 57.76 50.60 -37.20
N ASP A 5 58.67 50.80 -36.25
CA ASP A 5 58.81 49.95 -35.07
C ASP A 5 57.62 50.15 -34.10
N GLU A 6 57.11 51.37 -34.01
CA GLU A 6 55.97 51.69 -33.15
C GLU A 6 54.64 51.17 -33.74
N THR A 7 54.50 51.20 -35.07
CA THR A 7 53.34 50.61 -35.77
C THR A 7 53.36 49.09 -35.71
N LEU A 8 54.52 48.43 -35.85
CA LEU A 8 54.67 46.99 -35.63
C LEU A 8 54.33 46.59 -34.19
N ARG A 9 54.80 47.36 -33.20
CA ARG A 9 54.49 47.09 -31.79
C ARG A 9 53.01 47.22 -31.48
N LYS A 10 52.34 48.27 -31.98
CA LYS A 10 50.88 48.44 -31.84
C LYS A 10 50.11 47.32 -32.53
N ALA A 11 50.51 46.91 -33.73
CA ALA A 11 49.87 45.81 -34.44
C ALA A 11 50.03 44.46 -33.71
N LEU A 12 51.19 44.22 -33.07
CA LEU A 12 51.42 43.02 -32.26
C LEU A 12 50.63 43.04 -30.95
N GLU A 13 50.54 44.18 -30.27
CA GLU A 13 49.73 44.35 -29.05
C GLU A 13 48.22 44.21 -29.36
N GLU A 14 47.75 44.75 -30.48
CA GLU A 14 46.36 44.63 -30.92
C GLU A 14 46.02 43.19 -31.33
N ASN A 15 46.92 42.48 -32.02
CA ASN A 15 46.72 41.08 -32.37
C ASN A 15 46.76 40.16 -31.13
N ALA A 16 47.64 40.44 -30.17
CA ALA A 16 47.68 39.73 -28.89
C ALA A 16 46.37 39.92 -28.10
N ARG A 17 45.82 41.14 -28.08
CA ARG A 17 44.55 41.46 -27.42
C ARG A 17 43.36 40.79 -28.10
N LEU A 18 43.29 40.83 -29.43
CA LEU A 18 42.24 40.15 -30.21
C LEU A 18 42.29 38.62 -30.01
N ARG A 19 43.49 38.03 -29.91
CA ARG A 19 43.65 36.61 -29.57
C ARG A 19 43.17 36.30 -28.15
N SER A 20 43.49 37.13 -27.16
CA SER A 20 42.99 36.92 -25.79
C SER A 20 41.46 37.05 -25.70
N GLU A 21 40.88 38.06 -26.35
CA GLU A 21 39.42 38.26 -26.37
C GLU A 21 38.72 37.10 -27.11
N TRP A 22 39.31 36.62 -28.21
CA TRP A 22 38.78 35.47 -28.94
C TRP A 22 38.90 34.16 -28.14
N GLU A 23 40.02 33.92 -27.46
CA GLU A 23 40.21 32.77 -26.58
C GLU A 23 39.25 32.79 -25.38
N GLU A 24 39.01 33.96 -24.77
CA GLU A 24 38.03 34.13 -23.71
C GLU A 24 36.60 33.86 -24.22
N SER A 25 36.24 34.40 -25.39
CA SER A 25 34.92 34.16 -26.00
C SER A 25 34.68 32.69 -26.35
N LEU A 26 35.72 31.98 -26.82
CA LEU A 26 35.65 30.54 -27.10
C LEU A 26 35.53 29.71 -25.82
N ARG A 27 36.23 30.11 -24.75
CA ARG A 27 36.11 29.48 -23.42
C ARG A 27 34.73 29.68 -22.84
N GLU A 28 34.17 30.89 -22.92
CA GLU A 28 32.83 31.20 -22.46
C GLU A 28 31.78 30.41 -23.25
N ASN A 29 31.84 30.43 -24.59
CA ASN A 29 30.90 29.70 -25.44
C ASN A 29 30.93 28.18 -25.20
N ALA A 30 32.13 27.58 -25.13
CA ALA A 30 32.27 26.17 -24.80
C ALA A 30 31.72 25.88 -23.40
N SER A 31 32.04 26.69 -22.40
CA SER A 31 31.54 26.50 -21.03
C SER A 31 30.02 26.62 -20.92
N ALA A 32 29.41 27.54 -21.68
CA ALA A 32 27.98 27.76 -21.73
C ALA A 32 27.24 26.57 -22.36
N GLU A 33 27.72 26.07 -23.50
CA GLU A 33 27.16 24.89 -24.18
C GLU A 33 27.24 23.64 -23.30
N TYR A 34 28.40 23.38 -22.67
CA TYR A 34 28.55 22.28 -21.73
C TYR A 34 27.64 22.41 -20.50
N SER A 35 27.49 23.61 -19.94
CA SER A 35 26.60 23.85 -18.80
C SER A 35 25.14 23.57 -19.16
N ARG A 36 24.73 23.87 -20.40
CA ARG A 36 23.38 23.61 -20.91
C ARG A 36 23.12 22.12 -21.05
N HIS A 37 24.05 21.36 -21.63
CA HIS A 37 23.92 19.90 -21.75
C HIS A 37 23.87 19.21 -20.38
N LEU A 38 24.71 19.64 -19.44
CA LEU A 38 24.69 19.13 -18.06
C LEU A 38 23.37 19.44 -17.35
N ARG A 39 22.81 20.66 -17.51
CA ARG A 39 21.49 21.02 -16.97
C ARG A 39 20.37 20.18 -17.54
N THR A 40 20.35 19.96 -18.85
CA THR A 40 19.33 19.11 -19.49
C THR A 40 19.44 17.67 -19.01
N ALA A 41 20.65 17.10 -18.97
CA ALA A 41 20.87 15.74 -18.46
C ALA A 41 20.44 15.60 -16.99
N GLU A 42 20.75 16.59 -16.14
CA GLU A 42 20.35 16.60 -14.73
C GLU A 42 18.82 16.71 -14.57
N ARG A 43 18.12 17.49 -15.40
CA ARG A 43 16.65 17.56 -15.39
C ARG A 43 15.99 16.25 -15.82
N VAL A 44 16.49 15.63 -16.89
CA VAL A 44 16.01 14.32 -17.35
C VAL A 44 16.20 13.27 -16.26
N TYR A 45 17.33 13.31 -15.55
CA TYR A 45 17.56 12.45 -14.40
C TYR A 45 16.53 12.65 -13.29
N TRP A 46 16.21 13.89 -12.92
CA TRP A 46 15.22 14.16 -11.87
C TRP A 46 13.81 13.71 -12.25
N VAL A 47 13.42 13.88 -13.52
CA VAL A 47 12.15 13.35 -14.04
C VAL A 47 12.12 11.83 -13.93
N TYR A 48 13.19 11.15 -14.35
CA TYR A 48 13.31 9.71 -14.24
C TYR A 48 13.25 9.23 -12.78
N ALA A 49 13.94 9.92 -11.87
CA ALA A 49 13.92 9.62 -10.45
C ALA A 49 12.49 9.74 -9.87
N LEU A 50 11.72 10.75 -10.28
CA LEU A 50 10.33 10.92 -9.87
C LEU A 50 9.46 9.74 -10.33
N VAL A 51 9.61 9.30 -11.59
CA VAL A 51 8.92 8.11 -12.11
C VAL A 51 9.29 6.85 -11.32
N CYS A 52 10.57 6.63 -11.03
CA CYS A 52 11.03 5.51 -10.23
C CYS A 52 10.48 5.53 -8.80
N VAL A 53 10.37 6.70 -8.17
CA VAL A 53 9.78 6.84 -6.83
C VAL A 53 8.28 6.49 -6.86
N VAL A 54 7.53 6.98 -7.84
CA VAL A 54 6.09 6.67 -7.98
C VAL A 54 5.89 5.17 -8.20
N LEU A 55 6.61 4.57 -9.16
CA LEU A 55 6.52 3.14 -9.44
C LEU A 55 7.01 2.28 -8.27
N GLY A 56 8.09 2.67 -7.59
CA GLY A 56 8.64 1.95 -6.45
C GLY A 56 7.69 1.96 -5.25
N VAL A 57 7.13 3.12 -4.90
CA VAL A 57 6.14 3.23 -3.81
C VAL A 57 4.87 2.43 -4.15
N ALA A 58 4.40 2.50 -5.39
CA ALA A 58 3.26 1.71 -5.85
C ALA A 58 3.54 0.19 -5.78
N ALA A 59 4.72 -0.26 -6.24
CA ALA A 59 5.12 -1.66 -6.20
C ALA A 59 5.27 -2.19 -4.77
N ILE A 60 5.91 -1.43 -3.86
CA ILE A 60 6.03 -1.80 -2.44
C ILE A 60 4.65 -1.92 -1.79
N ARG A 61 3.77 -0.94 -2.03
CA ARG A 61 2.40 -0.97 -1.50
C ARG A 61 1.59 -2.14 -2.06
N GLY A 62 1.68 -2.40 -3.36
CA GLY A 62 1.06 -3.57 -3.99
C GLY A 62 1.60 -4.89 -3.45
N PHE A 63 2.92 -5.01 -3.25
CA PHE A 63 3.54 -6.23 -2.75
C PHE A 63 3.12 -6.56 -1.31
N PHE A 64 3.09 -5.56 -0.41
CA PHE A 64 2.81 -5.80 1.01
C PHE A 64 1.31 -5.73 1.38
N PHE A 65 0.51 -4.95 0.65
CA PHE A 65 -0.85 -4.59 1.07
C PHE A 65 -1.96 -4.93 0.07
N ALA A 66 -1.66 -5.47 -1.12
CA ALA A 66 -2.70 -5.91 -2.05
C ALA A 66 -3.35 -7.22 -1.60
N ALA A 67 -4.69 -7.23 -1.60
CA ALA A 67 -5.51 -8.41 -1.32
C ALA A 67 -5.19 -9.51 -2.36
N ALA A 68 -4.56 -10.58 -1.87
CA ALA A 68 -4.15 -11.77 -2.61
C ALA A 68 -3.34 -11.51 -3.90
N PRO A 69 -2.02 -11.30 -3.78
CA PRO A 69 -1.17 -11.50 -4.94
C PRO A 69 -1.03 -13.01 -5.16
N ASP A 70 -1.56 -13.49 -6.29
CA ASP A 70 -1.02 -14.69 -6.95
C ASP A 70 0.52 -14.64 -6.86
N THR A 71 1.20 -15.77 -6.64
CA THR A 71 2.66 -15.81 -6.46
C THR A 71 3.38 -15.11 -7.62
N LYS A 72 2.79 -15.15 -8.81
CA LYS A 72 3.23 -14.43 -10.02
C LYS A 72 3.27 -12.91 -9.83
N THR A 73 2.27 -12.33 -9.17
CA THR A 73 2.19 -10.90 -8.87
C THR A 73 3.23 -10.48 -7.84
N MET A 74 3.49 -11.31 -6.81
CA MET A 74 4.58 -11.07 -5.87
C MET A 74 5.94 -11.07 -6.57
N ILE A 75 6.20 -12.06 -7.41
CA ILE A 75 7.45 -12.16 -8.19
C ILE A 75 7.57 -10.94 -9.12
N GLY A 76 6.50 -10.55 -9.82
CA GLY A 76 6.49 -9.37 -10.68
C GLY A 76 6.84 -8.08 -9.92
N CYS A 77 6.22 -7.84 -8.77
CA CYS A 77 6.57 -6.69 -7.92
C CYS A 77 8.02 -6.74 -7.42
N ALA A 78 8.53 -7.90 -7.05
CA ALA A 78 9.92 -8.06 -6.62
C ALA A 78 10.91 -7.75 -7.75
N VAL A 79 10.65 -8.22 -8.97
CA VAL A 79 11.45 -7.91 -10.17
C VAL A 79 11.42 -6.41 -10.46
N VAL A 80 10.25 -5.76 -10.38
CA VAL A 80 10.15 -4.31 -10.59
C VAL A 80 10.97 -3.54 -9.55
N ILE A 81 10.91 -3.91 -8.27
CA ILE A 81 11.71 -3.28 -7.21
C ILE A 81 13.21 -3.47 -7.48
N LEU A 82 13.62 -4.67 -7.89
CA LEU A 82 15.02 -4.98 -8.20
C LEU A 82 15.52 -4.14 -9.39
N VAL A 83 14.75 -4.07 -10.47
CA VAL A 83 15.08 -3.26 -11.66
C VAL A 83 15.18 -1.78 -11.30
N ILE A 84 14.26 -1.25 -10.49
CA ILE A 84 14.33 0.15 -10.02
C ILE A 84 15.60 0.36 -9.18
N TYR A 85 15.92 -0.56 -8.28
CA TYR A 85 17.12 -0.45 -7.46
C TYR A 85 18.40 -0.50 -8.32
N GLU A 86 18.51 -1.47 -9.22
CA GLU A 86 19.67 -1.63 -10.09
C GLU A 86 19.86 -0.41 -11.00
N THR A 87 18.79 0.08 -11.62
CA THR A 87 18.84 1.28 -12.47
C THR A 87 19.27 2.53 -11.69
N THR A 88 18.82 2.71 -10.44
CA THR A 88 19.28 3.84 -9.60
C THR A 88 20.76 3.76 -9.25
N VAL A 89 21.28 2.55 -8.98
CA VAL A 89 22.71 2.31 -8.72
C VAL A 89 23.55 2.57 -9.97
N LEU A 90 23.15 2.00 -11.12
CA LEU A 90 23.82 2.19 -12.41
C LEU A 90 23.85 3.67 -12.81
N MET A 91 22.74 4.38 -12.61
CA MET A 91 22.67 5.80 -12.93
C MET A 91 23.59 6.64 -12.02
N LYS A 92 23.65 6.34 -10.72
CA LYS A 92 24.58 7.01 -9.80
C LYS A 92 26.05 6.75 -10.15
N LEU A 93 26.37 5.51 -10.53
CA LEU A 93 27.70 5.13 -11.02
C LEU A 93 28.05 5.85 -12.32
N TRP A 94 27.10 5.96 -13.26
CA TRP A 94 27.28 6.69 -14.50
C TRP A 94 27.58 8.17 -14.25
N PHE A 95 26.84 8.83 -13.35
CA PHE A 95 27.11 10.22 -12.97
C PHE A 95 28.50 10.38 -12.32
N ALA A 96 28.90 9.45 -11.45
CA ALA A 96 30.24 9.47 -10.85
C ALA A 96 31.34 9.31 -11.91
N MET A 97 31.16 8.40 -12.86
CA MET A 97 32.11 8.17 -13.95
C MET A 97 32.16 9.36 -14.91
N ALA A 98 31.01 9.95 -15.26
CA ALA A 98 30.95 11.14 -16.10
C ALA A 98 31.63 12.34 -15.42
N ALA A 99 31.40 12.53 -14.11
CA ALA A 99 32.10 13.56 -13.33
C ALA A 99 33.61 13.34 -13.34
N MET A 100 34.08 12.10 -13.11
CA MET A 100 35.50 11.76 -13.13
C MET A 100 36.12 11.99 -14.52
N LYS A 101 35.47 11.54 -15.59
CA LYS A 101 35.91 11.79 -16.98
C LYS A 101 36.01 13.29 -17.27
N MET A 102 35.06 14.09 -16.78
CA MET A 102 35.08 15.53 -16.96
C MET A 102 36.20 16.21 -16.18
N THR A 103 36.51 15.75 -14.97
CA THR A 103 37.69 16.21 -14.22
C THR A 103 38.97 15.89 -14.98
N VAL A 104 39.14 14.64 -15.41
CA VAL A 104 40.35 14.20 -16.14
C VAL A 104 40.51 14.91 -17.48
N LEU A 105 39.44 15.12 -18.25
CA LEU A 105 39.50 15.85 -19.52
C LEU A 105 39.89 17.32 -19.33
N LYS A 106 39.48 17.92 -18.21
CA LYS A 106 39.87 19.29 -17.86
C LYS A 106 41.34 19.35 -17.43
N ASP A 107 41.79 18.43 -16.60
CA ASP A 107 43.19 18.33 -16.17
C ASP A 107 44.11 18.12 -17.39
N LEU A 108 43.73 17.23 -18.32
CA LEU A 108 44.47 17.01 -19.56
C LEU A 108 44.51 18.24 -20.48
N LYS A 109 43.41 18.99 -20.58
CA LYS A 109 43.38 20.24 -21.37
C LYS A 109 44.24 21.33 -20.74
N LEU A 110 44.26 21.43 -19.42
CA LEU A 110 45.13 22.35 -18.68
C LEU A 110 46.59 21.97 -18.84
N LEU A 111 46.94 20.69 -18.69
CA LEU A 111 48.26 20.16 -18.96
C LEU A 111 48.70 20.44 -20.40
N ARG A 112 47.82 20.29 -21.40
CA ARG A 112 48.14 20.63 -22.79
C ARG A 112 48.37 22.13 -22.99
N LEU A 113 47.63 22.99 -22.31
CA LEU A 113 47.84 24.43 -22.35
C LEU A 113 49.13 24.84 -21.64
N GLU A 114 49.45 24.21 -20.52
CA GLU A 114 50.72 24.42 -19.80
C GLU A 114 51.91 23.94 -20.63
N VAL A 115 51.82 22.77 -21.26
CA VAL A 115 52.85 22.25 -22.17
C VAL A 115 52.97 23.11 -23.43
N ALA A 116 51.87 23.59 -24.01
CA ALA A 116 51.90 24.52 -25.14
C ALA A 116 52.52 25.87 -24.76
N ARG A 117 52.19 26.40 -23.58
CA ARG A 117 52.83 27.60 -23.02
C ARG A 117 54.30 27.37 -22.72
N LEU A 118 54.70 26.20 -22.22
CA LEU A 118 56.11 25.86 -22.00
C LEU A 118 56.86 25.62 -23.32
N GLY A 119 56.17 25.15 -24.36
CA GLY A 119 56.69 25.04 -25.72
C GLY A 119 56.89 26.39 -26.41
N GLU A 120 55.98 27.34 -26.20
CA GLU A 120 56.15 28.75 -26.61
C GLU A 120 57.16 29.50 -25.73
N ALA A 121 57.21 29.18 -24.43
CA ALA A 121 58.07 29.82 -23.43
C ALA A 121 59.36 29.03 -23.14
N ALA A 122 59.88 28.28 -24.11
CA ALA A 122 61.27 27.81 -24.15
C ALA A 122 62.23 29.01 -24.32
N GLY A 123 62.12 29.96 -23.39
CA GLY A 123 62.78 31.24 -23.32
C GLY A 123 62.43 32.09 -22.09
N VAL A 124 61.38 31.81 -21.29
CA VAL A 124 61.11 32.56 -20.04
C VAL A 124 60.55 31.67 -18.91
N GLN A 125 61.28 31.64 -17.80
CA GLN A 125 60.92 31.00 -16.53
C GLN A 125 59.83 31.77 -15.78
N ARG A 126 58.65 31.15 -15.59
CA ARG A 126 57.93 31.09 -14.30
C ARG A 126 56.67 30.22 -14.42
N ALA A 127 56.69 29.08 -13.77
CA ALA A 127 55.50 28.28 -13.52
C ALA A 127 54.67 28.94 -12.40
N ALA A 128 53.64 29.71 -12.77
CA ALA A 128 52.61 30.11 -11.82
C ALA A 128 51.73 28.88 -11.54
N GLY A 129 51.70 28.42 -10.29
CA GLY A 129 50.85 27.31 -9.88
C GLY A 129 49.36 27.62 -10.11
N PRO A 130 48.51 26.59 -10.30
CA PRO A 130 47.10 26.80 -10.59
C PRO A 130 46.39 27.37 -9.35
N THR A 131 45.99 28.66 -9.41
CA THR A 131 45.30 29.39 -8.34
C THR A 131 43.79 29.14 -8.27
N VAL A 132 43.24 28.23 -9.07
CA VAL A 132 41.80 28.01 -9.10
C VAL A 132 41.45 26.78 -8.25
N GLN A 133 40.95 27.01 -7.03
CA GLN A 133 40.23 25.98 -6.28
C GLN A 133 38.99 25.58 -7.08
N TYR A 134 38.93 24.31 -7.48
CA TYR A 134 37.86 23.79 -8.32
C TYR A 134 36.63 23.40 -7.47
N GLU A 135 35.54 24.14 -7.61
CA GLU A 135 34.23 23.62 -7.28
C GLU A 135 33.77 22.63 -8.38
N PRO A 136 33.22 21.45 -8.01
CA PRO A 136 32.65 20.54 -9.00
C PRO A 136 31.55 21.26 -9.78
N VAL A 137 31.69 21.32 -11.11
CA VAL A 137 30.69 21.94 -12.00
C VAL A 137 29.38 21.17 -11.85
N ARG A 138 28.43 21.79 -11.16
CA ARG A 138 27.08 21.26 -10.93
C ARG A 138 26.14 21.93 -11.93
N GLY A 139 25.35 21.14 -12.65
CA GLY A 139 24.45 21.64 -13.69
C GLY A 139 23.32 22.50 -13.12
N ALA A 140 22.59 21.97 -12.13
CA ALA A 140 21.44 22.63 -11.52
C ALA A 140 21.80 23.46 -10.27
N SER A 141 21.03 24.52 -10.04
CA SER A 141 21.16 25.35 -8.85
C SER A 141 20.79 24.56 -7.57
N LYS A 142 21.33 24.98 -6.40
CA LYS A 142 20.96 24.37 -5.10
C LYS A 142 19.45 24.41 -4.85
N TRP A 143 18.76 25.45 -5.35
CA TRP A 143 17.32 25.61 -5.26
C TRP A 143 16.55 24.64 -6.16
N GLU A 144 16.99 24.48 -7.41
CA GLU A 144 16.38 23.53 -8.35
C GLU A 144 16.47 22.09 -7.83
N ARG A 145 17.59 21.71 -7.21
CA ARG A 145 17.71 20.40 -6.55
C ARG A 145 16.77 20.25 -5.36
N ARG A 146 16.67 21.26 -4.50
CA ARG A 146 15.72 21.24 -3.37
C ARG A 146 14.28 21.11 -3.86
N PHE A 147 13.93 21.79 -4.95
CA PHE A 147 12.64 21.64 -5.60
C PHE A 147 12.39 20.21 -6.07
N TRP A 148 13.34 19.60 -6.79
CA TRP A 148 13.19 18.21 -7.24
C TRP A 148 13.10 17.20 -6.09
N PHE A 149 13.89 17.38 -5.03
CA PHE A 149 13.76 16.55 -3.82
C PHE A 149 12.37 16.71 -3.19
N ALA A 150 11.87 17.94 -3.06
CA ALA A 150 10.53 18.20 -2.56
C ALA A 150 9.46 17.57 -3.46
N ALA A 151 9.61 17.66 -4.78
CA ALA A 151 8.70 17.04 -5.75
C ALA A 151 8.67 15.51 -5.61
N CYS A 152 9.83 14.85 -5.46
CA CYS A 152 9.90 13.41 -5.19
C CYS A 152 9.23 13.04 -3.86
N LEU A 153 9.45 13.84 -2.80
CA LEU A 153 8.80 13.61 -1.51
C LEU A 153 7.28 13.75 -1.59
N VAL A 154 6.79 14.81 -2.24
CA VAL A 154 5.35 15.03 -2.46
C VAL A 154 4.75 13.92 -3.31
N ALA A 155 5.43 13.49 -4.38
CA ALA A 155 4.98 12.38 -5.22
C ALA A 155 4.91 11.07 -4.43
N ALA A 156 5.91 10.79 -3.58
CA ALA A 156 5.90 9.61 -2.70
C ALA A 156 4.73 9.66 -1.71
N ILE A 157 4.50 10.81 -1.06
CA ILE A 157 3.38 11.01 -0.12
C ILE A 157 2.05 10.85 -0.87
N ALA A 158 1.87 11.52 -2.00
CA ALA A 158 0.64 11.47 -2.78
C ALA A 158 0.33 10.04 -3.27
N THR A 159 1.32 9.33 -3.80
CA THR A 159 1.17 7.93 -4.26
C THR A 159 0.88 7.00 -3.08
N SER A 160 1.54 7.21 -1.95
CA SER A 160 1.29 6.50 -0.69
C SER A 160 -0.12 6.77 -0.16
N SER A 161 -0.59 8.00 -0.14
CA SER A 161 -1.96 8.34 0.30
C SER A 161 -3.01 7.79 -0.66
N TRP A 162 -2.78 7.87 -1.97
CA TRP A 162 -3.71 7.37 -2.98
C TRP A 162 -3.84 5.85 -2.93
N THR A 163 -2.71 5.13 -2.95
CA THR A 163 -2.72 3.67 -2.80
C THR A 163 -3.30 3.22 -1.47
N ALA A 164 -3.05 3.94 -0.36
CA ALA A 164 -3.66 3.62 0.94
C ALA A 164 -5.18 3.69 0.90
N ARG A 165 -5.74 4.70 0.22
CA ARG A 165 -7.19 4.85 0.07
C ARG A 165 -7.80 3.73 -0.74
N GLU A 166 -7.16 3.30 -1.82
CA GLU A 166 -7.66 2.17 -2.61
C GLU A 166 -7.56 0.84 -1.85
N PHE A 167 -6.48 0.59 -1.10
CA PHE A 167 -6.38 -0.62 -0.27
C PHE A 167 -7.31 -0.61 0.95
N ALA A 168 -7.65 0.57 1.49
CA ALA A 168 -8.67 0.70 2.52
C ALA A 168 -10.07 0.35 1.99
N ARG A 169 -10.33 0.50 0.69
CA ARG A 169 -11.59 0.08 0.05
C ARG A 169 -11.64 -1.43 -0.21
N GLY A 170 -10.50 -2.06 -0.54
CA GLY A 170 -10.43 -3.50 -0.88
C GLY A 170 -10.64 -4.49 0.27
N GLY A 171 -10.64 -4.03 1.53
CA GLY A 171 -10.83 -4.86 2.73
C GLY A 171 -12.10 -4.56 3.53
N ALA A 172 -13.02 -3.78 2.96
CA ALA A 172 -13.92 -2.94 3.74
C ALA A 172 -15.25 -3.59 4.15
N TRP A 173 -15.58 -4.76 3.62
CA TRP A 173 -16.90 -5.33 3.84
C TRP A 173 -16.87 -6.72 4.49
N LEU A 174 -17.95 -7.10 5.15
CA LEU A 174 -18.19 -8.44 5.68
C LEU A 174 -19.60 -8.86 5.32
N VAL A 175 -19.77 -10.12 4.93
CA VAL A 175 -21.06 -10.78 4.76
C VAL A 175 -21.23 -11.80 5.87
N ASP A 176 -22.34 -11.67 6.59
CA ASP A 176 -22.82 -12.62 7.60
C ASP A 176 -24.13 -13.22 7.11
N ALA A 177 -24.10 -14.50 6.72
CA ALA A 177 -25.31 -15.25 6.42
C ALA A 177 -25.58 -16.20 7.58
N THR A 178 -26.58 -15.88 8.39
CA THR A 178 -26.93 -16.65 9.59
C THR A 178 -28.28 -17.34 9.40
N THR A 179 -28.32 -18.65 9.66
CA THR A 179 -29.56 -19.43 9.78
C THR A 179 -29.71 -19.90 11.22
N VAL A 180 -30.74 -19.43 11.91
CA VAL A 180 -31.14 -19.86 13.25
C VAL A 180 -32.31 -20.82 13.12
N THR A 181 -32.21 -21.98 13.74
CA THR A 181 -33.30 -22.94 13.87
C THR A 181 -33.67 -23.05 15.34
N LEU A 182 -34.91 -22.68 15.66
CA LEU A 182 -35.48 -22.75 17.00
C LEU A 182 -36.26 -24.06 17.16
N GLU A 183 -36.07 -24.70 18.30
CA GLU A 183 -36.81 -25.91 18.67
C GLU A 183 -37.86 -25.60 19.75
N ALA A 184 -38.83 -26.51 19.90
CA ALA A 184 -39.99 -26.30 20.77
C ALA A 184 -39.64 -26.19 22.26
N ASP A 185 -38.47 -26.67 22.67
CA ASP A 185 -37.93 -26.57 24.03
C ASP A 185 -37.23 -25.22 24.31
N GLY A 186 -37.17 -24.33 23.32
CA GLY A 186 -36.49 -23.04 23.41
C GLY A 186 -34.98 -23.11 23.15
N SER A 187 -34.45 -24.28 22.75
CA SER A 187 -33.08 -24.38 22.26
C SER A 187 -32.96 -23.80 20.84
N ALA A 188 -31.75 -23.37 20.49
CA ALA A 188 -31.46 -22.87 19.14
C ALA A 188 -30.16 -23.45 18.59
N THR A 189 -30.19 -23.80 17.32
CA THR A 189 -29.00 -24.07 16.51
C THR A 189 -28.80 -22.90 15.54
N SER A 190 -27.62 -22.30 15.53
CA SER A 190 -27.26 -21.24 14.58
C SER A 190 -26.10 -21.70 13.71
N VAL A 191 -26.25 -21.50 12.40
CA VAL A 191 -25.20 -21.70 11.40
C VAL A 191 -24.94 -20.34 10.76
N THR A 192 -23.75 -19.80 10.97
CA THR A 192 -23.34 -18.48 10.49
C THR A 192 -22.16 -18.63 9.53
N GLU A 193 -22.39 -18.36 8.26
CA GLU A 193 -21.35 -18.27 7.24
C GLU A 193 -20.80 -16.84 7.22
N ILE A 194 -19.49 -16.71 7.43
CA ILE A 194 -18.80 -15.42 7.47
C ILE A 194 -17.83 -15.35 6.30
N GLU A 195 -17.96 -14.28 5.53
CA GLU A 195 -17.08 -14.00 4.39
C GLU A 195 -16.61 -12.54 4.43
N HIS A 196 -15.30 -12.32 4.28
CA HIS A 196 -14.75 -10.99 4.04
C HIS A 196 -13.41 -11.06 3.28
N PRO A 197 -13.05 -10.02 2.50
CA PRO A 197 -11.73 -9.95 1.90
C PRO A 197 -10.64 -9.86 2.98
N TYR A 198 -9.46 -10.40 2.69
CA TYR A 198 -8.27 -10.20 3.51
C TYR A 198 -7.18 -9.46 2.71
N GLN A 199 -6.46 -8.55 3.37
CA GLN A 199 -5.45 -7.73 2.71
C GLN A 199 -4.18 -8.52 2.40
N SER A 200 -3.69 -9.32 3.34
CA SER A 200 -2.50 -10.14 3.12
C SER A 200 -2.51 -11.32 4.06
N ARG A 201 -2.20 -12.52 3.54
CA ARG A 201 -2.08 -13.73 4.36
C ARG A 201 -0.97 -13.60 5.41
N LEU A 202 0.01 -12.72 5.18
CA LEU A 202 1.10 -12.45 6.13
C LEU A 202 0.67 -11.50 7.26
N LEU A 203 -0.37 -10.69 7.05
CA LEU A 203 -0.83 -9.69 8.01
C LEU A 203 -2.08 -10.13 8.78
N VAL A 204 -2.75 -11.21 8.35
CA VAL A 204 -3.89 -11.76 9.08
C VAL A 204 -3.39 -12.54 10.30
N SER A 205 -3.97 -12.23 11.46
CA SER A 205 -3.75 -13.05 12.66
C SER A 205 -4.19 -14.48 12.38
N LYS A 206 -3.33 -15.45 12.68
CA LYS A 206 -3.67 -16.87 12.55
C LYS A 206 -4.70 -17.34 13.58
N GLU A 207 -4.96 -16.53 14.60
CA GLU A 207 -5.91 -16.84 15.65
C GLU A 207 -6.86 -15.67 15.88
N PHE A 208 -8.12 -15.96 16.23
CA PHE A 208 -9.06 -14.94 16.68
C PHE A 208 -9.86 -15.42 17.90
N PRO A 209 -10.14 -14.53 18.86
CA PRO A 209 -10.97 -14.87 20.00
C PRO A 209 -12.45 -14.75 19.65
N TYR A 210 -13.25 -15.70 20.13
CA TYR A 210 -14.71 -15.65 20.11
C TYR A 210 -15.27 -15.87 21.52
N TYR A 211 -16.29 -15.11 21.89
CA TYR A 211 -16.89 -15.17 23.22
C TYR A 211 -18.33 -15.64 23.13
N ALA A 212 -18.69 -16.61 23.97
CA ALA A 212 -20.04 -17.18 23.97
C ALA A 212 -20.58 -17.37 25.38
N PRO A 213 -21.92 -17.33 25.56
CA PRO A 213 -22.55 -17.69 26.82
C PRO A 213 -22.13 -19.09 27.29
N LYS A 214 -22.03 -19.27 28.61
CA LYS A 214 -21.69 -20.57 29.19
C LYS A 214 -22.73 -21.64 28.80
N GLY A 215 -22.26 -22.84 28.46
CA GLY A 215 -23.11 -23.95 28.02
C GLY A 215 -23.45 -23.95 26.53
N THR A 216 -23.00 -22.94 25.76
CA THR A 216 -23.10 -22.95 24.30
C THR A 216 -22.03 -23.86 23.71
N LYS A 217 -22.43 -24.86 22.91
CA LYS A 217 -21.48 -25.66 22.13
C LYS A 217 -21.21 -24.94 20.82
N ILE A 218 -19.94 -24.75 20.47
CA ILE A 218 -19.56 -24.02 19.26
C ILE A 218 -18.52 -24.81 18.51
N ARG A 219 -18.66 -24.85 17.19
CA ARG A 219 -17.68 -25.38 16.26
C ARG A 219 -17.44 -24.37 15.16
N PHE A 220 -16.23 -24.38 14.62
CA PHE A 220 -15.89 -23.58 13.47
C PHE A 220 -15.39 -24.50 12.37
N VAL A 221 -15.89 -24.30 11.17
CA VAL A 221 -15.66 -25.18 10.03
C VAL A 221 -15.12 -24.34 8.89
N ASP A 222 -14.09 -24.84 8.21
CA ASP A 222 -13.53 -24.18 7.04
C ASP A 222 -14.38 -24.44 5.77
N PRO A 223 -14.06 -23.83 4.62
CA PRO A 223 -14.82 -24.02 3.38
C PRO A 223 -14.80 -25.44 2.82
N GLN A 224 -13.91 -26.32 3.31
CA GLN A 224 -13.82 -27.72 2.90
C GLN A 224 -14.68 -28.63 3.79
N GLY A 225 -15.23 -28.11 4.88
CA GLY A 225 -16.02 -28.88 5.84
C GLY A 225 -15.22 -29.42 7.02
N GLU A 226 -13.94 -29.06 7.14
CA GLU A 226 -13.05 -29.53 8.21
C GLU A 226 -13.17 -28.64 9.45
N GLU A 227 -13.15 -29.24 10.63
CA GLU A 227 -13.20 -28.50 11.89
C GLU A 227 -11.88 -27.77 12.16
N MET A 228 -11.98 -26.47 12.45
CA MET A 228 -10.82 -25.66 12.82
C MET A 228 -10.41 -25.91 14.27
N PRO A 229 -9.10 -25.91 14.61
CA PRO A 229 -8.65 -26.07 15.99
C PRO A 229 -9.14 -24.94 16.90
N VAL A 230 -9.70 -25.29 18.06
CA VAL A 230 -10.19 -24.34 19.05
C VAL A 230 -9.59 -24.63 20.42
N LYS A 231 -9.05 -23.61 21.07
CA LYS A 231 -8.69 -23.66 22.49
C LYS A 231 -9.77 -22.97 23.31
N ILE A 232 -10.38 -23.71 24.23
CA ILE A 232 -11.47 -23.21 25.07
C ILE A 232 -10.94 -22.82 26.44
N THR A 233 -11.25 -21.60 26.88
CA THR A 233 -10.97 -21.10 28.23
C THR A 233 -12.29 -20.72 28.90
N GLU A 234 -12.63 -21.39 30.00
CA GLU A 234 -13.82 -21.06 30.78
C GLU A 234 -13.59 -19.84 31.66
N THR A 235 -14.53 -18.89 31.65
CA THR A 235 -14.55 -17.71 32.51
C THR A 235 -15.85 -17.70 33.33
N SER A 236 -15.96 -16.87 34.38
CA SER A 236 -17.09 -16.86 35.32
C SER A 236 -18.48 -16.66 34.68
N GLY A 237 -18.58 -16.01 33.51
CA GLY A 237 -19.86 -15.77 32.82
C GLY A 237 -19.90 -16.15 31.33
N HIS A 238 -18.77 -16.50 30.72
CA HIS A 238 -18.68 -16.82 29.29
C HIS A 238 -17.57 -17.84 29.03
N THR A 239 -17.61 -18.44 27.84
CA THR A 239 -16.52 -19.27 27.30
C THR A 239 -15.79 -18.47 26.25
N ARG A 240 -14.46 -18.41 26.34
CA ARG A 240 -13.59 -17.85 25.32
C ARG A 240 -13.07 -18.99 24.45
N HIS A 241 -13.26 -18.86 23.14
CA HIS A 241 -12.82 -19.79 22.10
C HIS A 241 -11.73 -19.09 21.30
N ASP A 242 -10.48 -19.50 21.47
CA ASP A 242 -9.38 -19.03 20.63
C ASP A 242 -9.27 -19.97 19.43
N VAL A 243 -9.73 -19.51 18.27
CA VAL A 243 -9.87 -20.30 17.03
C VAL A 243 -8.61 -20.11 16.18
N THR A 244 -8.00 -21.21 15.75
CA THR A 244 -6.86 -21.20 14.82
C THR A 244 -7.36 -21.33 13.39
N LEU A 245 -7.05 -20.35 12.55
CA LEU A 245 -7.41 -20.34 11.12
C LEU A 245 -6.55 -21.35 10.36
N THR A 246 -7.20 -22.24 9.60
CA THR A 246 -6.54 -23.15 8.66
C THR A 246 -6.26 -22.44 7.33
N ASP A 247 -5.41 -23.04 6.51
CA ASP A 247 -5.09 -22.49 5.19
C ASP A 247 -6.29 -22.48 4.24
N ALA A 248 -7.21 -23.44 4.40
CA ALA A 248 -8.41 -23.58 3.57
C ALA A 248 -9.40 -22.41 3.73
N VAL A 249 -9.34 -21.69 4.84
CA VAL A 249 -10.15 -20.48 5.09
C VAL A 249 -9.78 -19.35 4.12
N PHE A 250 -8.57 -19.35 3.56
CA PHE A 250 -8.07 -18.32 2.67
C PHE A 250 -8.11 -18.80 1.21
N ALA A 251 -9.14 -18.40 0.47
CA ALA A 251 -9.29 -18.75 -0.94
C ALA A 251 -9.71 -17.53 -1.76
N ASN A 252 -9.08 -17.34 -2.93
CA ASN A 252 -9.46 -16.30 -3.90
C ASN A 252 -9.54 -14.87 -3.33
N GLY A 253 -8.65 -14.51 -2.40
CA GLY A 253 -8.65 -13.20 -1.74
C GLY A 253 -9.72 -13.00 -0.67
N MET A 254 -10.48 -14.05 -0.36
CA MET A 254 -11.52 -14.07 0.65
C MET A 254 -11.14 -14.97 1.82
N MET A 255 -11.51 -14.53 3.01
CA MET A 255 -11.50 -15.32 4.23
C MET A 255 -12.92 -15.81 4.46
N ARG A 256 -13.11 -17.14 4.51
CA ARG A 256 -14.42 -17.78 4.63
C ARG A 256 -14.41 -18.87 5.70
N TYR A 257 -15.40 -18.87 6.58
CA TYR A 257 -15.60 -19.93 7.55
C TYR A 257 -17.06 -19.98 8.01
N THR A 258 -17.45 -21.11 8.55
CA THR A 258 -18.79 -21.35 9.09
C THR A 258 -18.70 -21.54 10.59
N ARG A 259 -19.47 -20.77 11.35
CA ARG A 259 -19.65 -20.95 12.80
C ARG A 259 -20.96 -21.69 13.04
N ILE A 260 -20.89 -22.81 13.75
CA ILE A 260 -22.07 -23.57 14.18
C ILE A 260 -22.15 -23.46 15.69
N SER A 261 -23.29 -23.03 16.23
CA SER A 261 -23.50 -22.92 17.67
C SER A 261 -24.83 -23.51 18.10
N GLU A 262 -24.82 -24.28 19.19
CA GLU A 262 -25.99 -24.85 19.85
C GLU A 262 -26.14 -24.22 21.24
N THR A 263 -27.28 -23.57 21.47
CA THR A 263 -27.60 -22.89 22.72
C THR A 263 -28.85 -23.53 23.34
N PRO A 264 -28.73 -24.29 24.45
CA PRO A 264 -29.85 -25.04 25.03
C PRO A 264 -31.02 -24.18 25.56
N LYS A 265 -30.75 -22.94 25.96
CA LYS A 265 -31.74 -22.00 26.50
C LYS A 265 -31.68 -20.68 25.77
N ALA A 266 -31.89 -20.73 24.46
CA ALA A 266 -31.76 -19.59 23.58
C ALA A 266 -32.96 -18.66 23.61
N ALA A 267 -34.16 -19.23 23.77
CA ALA A 267 -35.42 -18.49 23.92
C ALA A 267 -35.94 -18.60 25.36
N ALA A 268 -36.62 -17.55 25.83
CA ALA A 268 -37.31 -17.53 27.12
C ALA A 268 -38.83 -17.59 26.90
N ARG A 269 -39.55 -18.40 27.70
CA ARG A 269 -41.02 -18.49 27.65
C ARG A 269 -41.63 -17.60 28.72
N GLU A 270 -42.50 -16.67 28.31
CA GLU A 270 -43.24 -15.76 29.18
C GLU A 270 -44.72 -15.76 28.76
N ASN A 271 -45.64 -16.11 29.67
CA ASN A 271 -47.09 -16.15 29.41
C ASN A 271 -47.49 -16.97 28.17
N GLY A 272 -46.85 -18.11 27.93
CA GLY A 272 -47.11 -18.96 26.77
C GLY A 272 -46.36 -18.56 25.49
N VAL A 273 -45.81 -17.35 25.43
CA VAL A 273 -45.05 -16.83 24.28
C VAL A 273 -43.55 -17.04 24.48
N TRP A 274 -42.90 -17.62 23.49
CA TRP A 274 -41.45 -17.71 23.44
C TRP A 274 -40.85 -16.45 22.85
N LYS A 275 -39.77 -15.95 23.44
CA LYS A 275 -38.99 -14.80 22.98
C LYS A 275 -37.56 -15.23 22.71
N TYR A 276 -37.15 -15.15 21.44
CA TYR A 276 -35.77 -15.27 21.01
C TYR A 276 -35.22 -13.87 20.70
N GLN A 277 -34.02 -13.57 21.18
CA GLN A 277 -33.35 -12.31 20.90
C GLN A 277 -31.87 -12.58 20.65
N SER A 278 -31.33 -11.93 19.61
CA SER A 278 -29.92 -12.01 19.27
C SER A 278 -29.45 -10.68 18.70
N ASP A 279 -28.16 -10.45 18.83
CA ASP A 279 -27.51 -9.30 18.25
C ASP A 279 -26.07 -9.62 17.92
N PHE A 280 -25.52 -8.84 16.98
CA PHE A 280 -24.12 -8.91 16.62
C PHE A 280 -23.62 -7.54 16.20
N MET A 281 -22.31 -7.37 16.32
CA MET A 281 -21.60 -6.15 16.01
C MET A 281 -20.24 -6.52 15.39
N TYR A 282 -19.94 -5.92 14.26
CA TYR A 282 -18.69 -6.16 13.53
C TYR A 282 -17.90 -4.86 13.38
N SER A 283 -16.57 -4.98 13.37
CA SER A 283 -15.64 -3.85 13.30
C SER A 283 -15.22 -3.47 11.88
N LYS A 284 -15.83 -4.09 10.85
CA LYS A 284 -15.55 -3.80 9.44
C LYS A 284 -16.32 -2.56 8.98
N PRO A 285 -15.78 -1.77 8.03
CA PRO A 285 -16.44 -0.56 7.52
C PRO A 285 -17.89 -0.75 7.05
N GLU A 286 -18.17 -1.84 6.35
CA GLU A 286 -19.50 -2.20 5.84
C GLU A 286 -19.85 -3.65 6.22
N ASN A 287 -20.96 -3.87 6.90
CA ASN A 287 -21.37 -5.20 7.35
C ASN A 287 -22.72 -5.52 6.76
N ARG A 288 -22.78 -6.47 5.84
CA ARG A 288 -24.01 -6.96 5.21
C ARG A 288 -24.43 -8.23 5.92
N PHE A 289 -25.69 -8.34 6.28
CA PHE A 289 -26.20 -9.52 6.95
C PHE A 289 -27.48 -10.02 6.31
N ASN A 290 -27.63 -11.33 6.35
CA ASN A 290 -28.81 -12.06 5.95
C ASN A 290 -29.12 -13.09 7.03
N VAL A 291 -30.06 -12.76 7.90
CA VAL A 291 -30.46 -13.60 9.03
C VAL A 291 -31.77 -14.29 8.70
N THR A 292 -31.80 -15.61 8.80
CA THR A 292 -33.00 -16.43 8.60
C THR A 292 -33.31 -17.16 9.89
N VAL A 293 -34.48 -16.92 10.49
CA VAL A 293 -34.95 -17.60 11.70
C VAL A 293 -36.06 -18.57 11.30
N ARG A 294 -35.84 -19.85 11.57
CA ARG A 294 -36.82 -20.92 11.40
C ARG A 294 -37.44 -21.23 12.76
N LEU A 295 -38.74 -21.01 12.88
CA LEU A 295 -39.50 -21.31 14.08
C LEU A 295 -39.70 -22.84 14.23
N PRO A 296 -40.07 -23.31 15.44
CA PRO A 296 -40.48 -24.69 15.63
C PRO A 296 -41.65 -25.05 14.71
N LYS A 297 -41.80 -26.35 14.43
CA LYS A 297 -42.88 -26.83 13.57
C LYS A 297 -44.24 -26.52 14.22
N GLY A 298 -45.17 -25.94 13.47
CA GLY A 298 -46.49 -25.54 13.97
C GLY A 298 -46.48 -24.31 14.88
N ALA A 299 -45.36 -23.60 15.00
CA ALA A 299 -45.29 -22.35 15.75
C ALA A 299 -45.82 -21.16 14.93
N GLU A 300 -46.62 -20.33 15.57
CA GLU A 300 -47.16 -19.10 15.02
C GLU A 300 -46.29 -17.91 15.41
N LEU A 301 -45.99 -17.05 14.43
CA LEU A 301 -45.25 -15.82 14.66
C LEU A 301 -46.17 -14.78 15.32
N VAL A 302 -45.85 -14.38 16.56
CA VAL A 302 -46.57 -13.31 17.27
C VAL A 302 -46.05 -11.94 16.85
N SER A 303 -44.73 -11.75 16.88
CA SER A 303 -44.10 -10.50 16.41
C SER A 303 -42.63 -10.69 16.06
N ALA A 304 -42.10 -9.80 15.22
CA ALA A 304 -40.68 -9.72 14.91
C ALA A 304 -40.23 -8.25 14.85
N GLU A 305 -39.08 -7.96 15.47
CA GLU A 305 -38.48 -6.63 15.51
C GLU A 305 -37.01 -6.73 15.09
N PRO A 306 -36.54 -5.96 14.08
CA PRO A 306 -37.31 -5.08 13.20
C PRO A 306 -38.32 -5.87 12.34
N ALA A 307 -39.19 -5.18 11.60
CA ALA A 307 -40.09 -5.86 10.68
C ALA A 307 -39.29 -6.73 9.68
N PRO A 308 -39.67 -7.99 9.47
CA PRO A 308 -38.92 -8.90 8.63
C PRO A 308 -39.01 -8.48 7.16
N THR A 309 -37.94 -8.72 6.42
CA THR A 309 -37.88 -8.47 4.98
C THR A 309 -38.70 -9.50 4.20
N LEU A 310 -38.77 -10.73 4.69
CA LEU A 310 -39.55 -11.81 4.11
C LEU A 310 -40.07 -12.71 5.23
N GLN A 311 -41.31 -13.16 5.08
CA GLN A 311 -41.92 -14.21 5.88
C GLN A 311 -42.47 -15.27 4.93
N SER A 312 -42.14 -16.53 5.18
CA SER A 312 -42.62 -17.66 4.39
C SER A 312 -42.85 -18.87 5.27
N GLU A 313 -43.69 -19.79 4.83
CA GLU A 313 -43.89 -21.08 5.47
C GLU A 313 -43.30 -22.17 4.60
N GLN A 314 -42.46 -23.04 5.19
CA GLN A 314 -41.83 -24.14 4.49
C GLN A 314 -41.76 -25.36 5.43
N ASP A 315 -42.20 -26.52 4.96
CA ASP A 315 -42.20 -27.78 5.72
C ASP A 315 -42.93 -27.71 7.08
N GLY A 316 -43.96 -26.85 7.18
CA GLY A 316 -44.71 -26.58 8.42
C GLY A 316 -43.95 -25.77 9.46
N ARG A 317 -42.84 -25.12 9.05
CA ARG A 317 -42.08 -24.17 9.86
C ARG A 317 -42.22 -22.76 9.27
N THR A 318 -42.61 -21.82 10.11
CA THR A 318 -42.58 -20.40 9.79
C THR A 318 -41.12 -19.93 9.73
N THR A 319 -40.75 -19.25 8.65
CA THR A 319 -39.42 -18.70 8.42
C THR A 319 -39.50 -17.19 8.31
N VAL A 320 -38.62 -16.50 9.04
CA VAL A 320 -38.54 -15.05 9.14
C VAL A 320 -37.15 -14.60 8.70
N GLN A 321 -37.07 -13.71 7.73
CA GLN A 321 -35.80 -13.23 7.18
C GLN A 321 -35.58 -11.75 7.48
N PHE A 322 -34.38 -11.42 7.95
CA PHE A 322 -33.91 -10.06 8.15
C PHE A 322 -32.70 -9.79 7.26
N ARG A 323 -32.79 -8.77 6.40
CA ARG A 323 -31.67 -8.33 5.56
C ARG A 323 -31.34 -6.88 5.85
N GLY A 324 -30.05 -6.55 5.80
CA GLY A 324 -29.63 -5.16 5.90
C GLY A 324 -28.12 -4.99 5.85
N SER A 325 -27.71 -3.73 6.02
CA SER A 325 -26.33 -3.32 6.15
C SER A 325 -26.15 -2.42 7.37
N ARG A 326 -24.99 -2.52 8.03
CA ARG A 326 -24.58 -1.67 9.15
C ARG A 326 -23.16 -1.15 8.93
N ALA A 327 -22.91 0.07 9.40
CA ALA A 327 -21.56 0.61 9.39
C ALA A 327 -20.69 -0.05 10.47
N LYS A 328 -19.43 0.36 10.53
CA LYS A 328 -18.48 -0.10 11.54
C LYS A 328 -19.01 0.12 12.97
N ASN A 329 -18.94 -0.94 13.77
CA ASN A 329 -19.35 -0.95 15.19
C ASN A 329 -20.82 -0.57 15.43
N GLU A 330 -21.66 -0.62 14.39
CA GLU A 330 -23.10 -0.48 14.59
C GLU A 330 -23.71 -1.85 14.91
N ARG A 331 -24.48 -1.89 15.99
CA ARG A 331 -25.16 -3.11 16.44
C ARG A 331 -26.36 -3.40 15.54
N PHE A 332 -26.48 -4.65 15.09
CA PHE A 332 -27.72 -5.18 14.56
C PHE A 332 -28.33 -6.08 15.62
N ALA A 333 -29.55 -5.76 16.06
CA ALA A 333 -30.30 -6.55 17.02
C ALA A 333 -31.65 -6.93 16.39
N TYR A 334 -32.08 -8.15 16.65
CA TYR A 334 -33.38 -8.64 16.23
C TYR A 334 -34.00 -9.52 17.33
N ALA A 335 -35.33 -9.53 17.37
CA ALA A 335 -36.12 -10.30 18.30
C ALA A 335 -37.31 -10.94 17.57
N VAL A 336 -37.62 -12.18 17.95
CA VAL A 336 -38.74 -12.94 17.40
C VAL A 336 -39.55 -13.50 18.56
N LYS A 337 -40.85 -13.22 18.56
CA LYS A 337 -41.83 -13.76 19.49
C LYS A 337 -42.73 -14.75 18.78
N TYR A 338 -42.93 -15.92 19.36
CA TYR A 338 -43.72 -16.98 18.74
C TYR A 338 -44.47 -17.81 19.79
N GLU A 339 -45.58 -18.39 19.38
CA GLU A 339 -46.38 -19.33 20.17
C GLU A 339 -46.26 -20.73 19.55
N VAL A 340 -46.11 -21.75 20.39
CA VAL A 340 -46.08 -23.14 19.95
C VAL A 340 -47.43 -23.73 20.33
N ASN A 341 -48.21 -24.13 19.32
CA ASN A 341 -49.47 -24.84 19.54
C ASN A 341 -49.15 -26.23 20.08
N GLU A 342 -49.42 -26.47 21.37
CA GLU A 342 -49.37 -27.78 22.00
C GLU A 342 -50.55 -28.61 21.46
N ASN A 343 -50.38 -29.18 20.26
CA ASN A 343 -51.32 -30.14 19.67
C ASN A 343 -51.13 -31.55 20.25
#